data_AF-A0A5N5JJ52-F1
#
_entry.id   AF-A0A5N5JJ52-F1
#
_cell.length_a   1.000
_cell.length_b   1.000
_cell.length_c   1.000
_cell.angle_alpha   90.00
_cell.angle_beta   90.00
_cell.angle_gamma   90.00
#
_symmetry.space_group_name_H-M   'P 1'
#
loop_
_entity.id
_entity.type
_entity.pdbx_description
1 polymer ?
#
loop_
_entity_poly.entity_id
_entity_poly.type
_entity_poly.pdbx_seq_one_letter_code
_entity_poly.pdbx_strand_id
1 'polypeptide(L)'
;MAVAQVPRNFKLLAELEKGEKGMGAGACSYGLEDPEDIYMTHWRGTIWGPPHGNHENRIYELKMECGPNYPREPPVINFVSQINLPGVNQTDGRVDKNAVAILRDWERISNELSKNPRPKEDPLSLEAALIAIRKYMEEHKKLPQPSEGSNSRHRTACFALYKALIQQAVRVPLPDDVLRAPGLEGPVHPLKHLVRKSFRRNKNDTSPRLVISALRNGYKFLDLLTSAQSPSTPEYESIHTFLQQRLLHKQTALTARSLRPAPPPPPSSAPNPTTIPLLTRVSGPDELRPRYEPTIRPRLLSELGGTGVRRVPVLEKANLFPFLRLTKPQPRIISRIILQKTKRMTKVVLALQSNVEETKEAAEYEDQWEEILETGRPPQPAWVGRREKKTGPSYTAAVKQDTYDLRTRLARLRLDDHARGTALQKLVMEEKRLAEKEKGERLEAKRKERARKKEELRKRLLEGDVGMADDRPCNESSGSATRWK
;
A
#
# COMPACT_ATOMS: atom_id res chain seq x y z
N MET A 1 -12.80 -53.76 -31.51
CA MET A 1 -12.26 -54.05 -30.16
C MET A 1 -12.98 -53.16 -29.18
N ALA A 2 -13.59 -53.71 -28.13
CA ALA A 2 -14.18 -52.89 -27.07
C ALA A 2 -13.06 -52.12 -26.36
N VAL A 3 -13.11 -50.80 -26.44
CA VAL A 3 -12.14 -49.92 -25.77
C VAL A 3 -12.42 -49.99 -24.26
N ALA A 4 -11.42 -50.32 -23.46
CA ALA A 4 -11.56 -50.38 -22.00
C ALA A 4 -11.84 -48.99 -21.44
N GLN A 5 -13.05 -48.76 -20.92
CA GLN A 5 -13.43 -47.52 -20.27
C GLN A 5 -12.91 -47.50 -18.83
N VAL A 6 -12.14 -46.49 -18.46
CA VAL A 6 -11.66 -46.32 -17.08
C VAL A 6 -12.85 -46.04 -16.15
N PRO A 7 -13.05 -46.80 -15.06
CA PRO A 7 -14.14 -46.57 -14.13
C PRO A 7 -14.02 -45.20 -13.42
N ARG A 8 -15.17 -44.62 -13.04
CA ARG A 8 -15.26 -43.30 -12.36
C ARG A 8 -14.27 -43.16 -11.20
N ASN A 9 -14.22 -44.13 -10.31
CA ASN A 9 -13.39 -44.03 -9.11
C ASN A 9 -11.89 -44.01 -9.44
N PHE A 10 -11.44 -44.77 -10.43
CA PHE A 10 -10.04 -44.73 -10.89
C PHE A 10 -9.70 -43.39 -11.54
N LYS A 11 -10.64 -42.81 -12.30
CA LYS A 11 -10.49 -41.47 -12.87
C LYS A 11 -10.32 -40.42 -11.76
N LEU A 12 -11.21 -40.44 -10.75
CA LEU A 12 -11.19 -39.49 -9.64
C LEU A 12 -9.95 -39.66 -8.74
N LEU A 13 -9.48 -40.89 -8.52
CA LEU A 13 -8.22 -41.14 -7.82
C LEU A 13 -7.02 -40.59 -8.57
N ALA A 14 -6.98 -40.75 -9.89
CA ALA A 14 -5.91 -40.17 -10.71
C ALA A 14 -5.92 -38.63 -10.67
N GLU A 15 -7.11 -38.02 -10.64
CA GLU A 15 -7.25 -36.58 -10.44
C GLU A 15 -6.84 -36.14 -9.04
N LEU A 16 -7.17 -36.90 -8.00
CA LEU A 16 -6.76 -36.62 -6.62
C LEU A 16 -5.24 -36.64 -6.49
N GLU A 17 -4.59 -37.69 -6.99
CA GLU A 17 -3.13 -37.83 -6.97
C GLU A 17 -2.45 -36.69 -7.73
N LYS A 18 -3.02 -36.25 -8.86
CA LYS A 18 -2.51 -35.12 -9.63
C LYS A 18 -2.67 -33.79 -8.87
N GLY A 19 -3.81 -33.58 -8.22
CA GLY A 19 -4.10 -32.42 -7.39
C GLY A 19 -3.17 -32.31 -6.18
N GLU A 20 -2.98 -33.41 -5.44
CA GLU A 20 -2.11 -33.45 -4.24
C GLU A 20 -0.63 -33.24 -4.55
N LYS A 21 -0.16 -33.78 -5.68
CA LYS A 21 1.23 -33.58 -6.13
C LYS A 21 1.48 -32.18 -6.70
N GLY A 22 0.44 -31.34 -6.87
CA GLY A 22 0.55 -30.01 -7.45
C GLY A 22 1.03 -30.02 -8.91
N MET A 23 0.82 -31.13 -9.63
CA MET A 23 1.29 -31.33 -11.02
C MET A 23 0.33 -30.72 -12.04
N GLY A 24 -0.01 -29.44 -11.86
CA GLY A 24 -0.98 -28.73 -12.70
C GLY A 24 -0.55 -27.32 -13.06
N ALA A 25 -1.38 -26.63 -13.83
CA ALA A 25 -1.20 -25.21 -14.11
C ALA A 25 -1.24 -24.41 -12.78
N GLY A 26 -0.10 -23.87 -12.33
CA GLY A 26 0.07 -23.25 -11.01
C GLY A 26 -0.84 -22.06 -10.64
N ALA A 27 -1.80 -21.72 -11.50
CA ALA A 27 -2.86 -20.75 -11.24
C ALA A 27 -4.18 -21.40 -10.76
N CYS A 28 -4.31 -22.73 -10.79
CA CYS A 28 -5.49 -23.46 -10.33
C CYS A 28 -5.05 -24.62 -9.43
N SER A 29 -5.82 -24.89 -8.37
CA SER A 29 -5.64 -26.06 -7.51
C SER A 29 -6.99 -26.68 -7.15
N TYR A 30 -7.00 -27.97 -6.83
CA TYR A 30 -8.20 -28.67 -6.42
C TYR A 30 -7.85 -29.86 -5.51
N GLY A 31 -8.81 -30.28 -4.70
CA GLY A 31 -8.71 -31.43 -3.80
C GLY A 31 -10.07 -31.80 -3.23
N LEU A 32 -10.14 -32.86 -2.42
CA LEU A 32 -11.39 -33.25 -1.75
C LEU A 32 -11.82 -32.20 -0.72
N GLU A 33 -13.13 -31.96 -0.63
CA GLU A 33 -13.68 -31.11 0.43
C GLU A 33 -13.62 -31.82 1.80
N ASP A 34 -13.90 -33.12 1.80
CA ASP A 34 -13.85 -33.99 2.97
C ASP A 34 -12.89 -35.17 2.68
N PRO A 35 -11.79 -35.32 3.43
CA PRO A 35 -10.86 -36.44 3.25
C PRO A 35 -11.48 -37.81 3.55
N GLU A 36 -12.63 -37.87 4.24
CA GLU A 36 -13.34 -39.12 4.56
C GLU A 36 -14.34 -39.51 3.46
N ASP A 37 -14.56 -38.69 2.42
CA ASP A 37 -15.46 -39.00 1.30
C ASP A 37 -14.86 -40.04 0.34
N ILE A 38 -15.12 -41.32 0.63
CA ILE A 38 -14.69 -42.48 -0.17
C ILE A 38 -15.22 -42.41 -1.61
N TYR A 39 -16.39 -41.79 -1.84
CA TYR A 39 -16.99 -41.70 -3.16
C TYR A 39 -16.42 -40.57 -4.00
N MET A 40 -15.55 -39.73 -3.43
CA MET A 40 -14.90 -38.60 -4.09
C MET A 40 -15.91 -37.73 -4.82
N THR A 41 -17.01 -37.38 -4.14
CA THR A 41 -18.14 -36.67 -4.72
C THR A 41 -17.93 -35.17 -4.62
N HIS A 42 -17.48 -34.70 -3.45
CA HIS A 42 -17.34 -33.28 -3.15
C HIS A 42 -15.88 -32.83 -3.22
N TRP A 43 -15.64 -31.86 -4.10
CA TRP A 43 -14.33 -31.31 -4.37
C TRP A 43 -14.32 -29.81 -4.11
N ARG A 44 -13.16 -29.31 -3.70
CA ARG A 44 -12.90 -27.90 -3.51
C ARG A 44 -11.80 -27.46 -4.47
N GLY A 45 -12.04 -26.36 -5.15
CA GLY A 45 -11.13 -25.77 -6.13
C GLY A 45 -10.74 -24.35 -5.75
N THR A 46 -9.56 -23.93 -6.15
CA THR A 46 -9.07 -22.56 -6.02
C THR A 46 -8.56 -22.06 -7.37
N ILE A 47 -8.94 -20.84 -7.74
CA ILE A 47 -8.46 -20.14 -8.94
C ILE A 47 -7.77 -18.86 -8.51
N TRP A 48 -6.52 -18.70 -8.95
CA TRP A 48 -5.83 -17.42 -8.91
C TRP A 48 -6.30 -16.54 -10.07
N GLY A 49 -6.83 -15.37 -9.75
CA GLY A 49 -7.40 -14.45 -10.73
C GLY A 49 -6.40 -14.03 -11.81
N PRO A 50 -6.85 -13.86 -13.06
CA PRO A 50 -5.97 -13.47 -14.17
C PRO A 50 -5.34 -12.08 -13.93
N PRO A 51 -4.10 -11.84 -14.42
CA PRO A 51 -3.42 -10.57 -14.27
C PRO A 51 -4.05 -9.47 -15.15
N HIS A 52 -3.76 -8.21 -14.84
CA HIS A 52 -4.16 -7.05 -15.63
C HIS A 52 -5.69 -6.87 -15.74
N GLY A 53 -6.37 -6.97 -14.60
CA GLY A 53 -7.82 -6.76 -14.51
C GLY A 53 -8.34 -6.69 -13.08
N ASN A 54 -9.65 -6.61 -12.91
CA ASN A 54 -10.30 -6.50 -11.61
C ASN A 54 -10.29 -7.79 -10.78
N HIS A 55 -9.88 -8.91 -11.39
CA HIS A 55 -9.65 -10.20 -10.73
C HIS A 55 -8.21 -10.34 -10.22
N GLU A 56 -7.31 -9.40 -10.52
CA GLU A 56 -5.89 -9.50 -10.18
C GLU A 56 -5.66 -9.54 -8.66
N ASN A 57 -4.70 -10.37 -8.23
CA ASN A 57 -4.33 -10.61 -6.83
C ASN A 57 -5.46 -11.17 -5.95
N ARG A 58 -6.49 -11.78 -6.55
CA ARG A 58 -7.60 -12.40 -5.82
C ARG A 58 -7.58 -13.91 -5.95
N ILE A 59 -7.97 -14.55 -4.86
CA ILE A 59 -8.14 -16.00 -4.79
C ILE A 59 -9.63 -16.33 -4.75
N TYR A 60 -10.10 -17.11 -5.72
CA TYR A 60 -11.49 -17.55 -5.79
C TYR A 60 -11.60 -19.01 -5.38
N GLU A 61 -12.41 -19.27 -4.35
CA GLU A 61 -12.75 -20.62 -3.90
C GLU A 61 -14.04 -21.11 -4.59
N LEU A 62 -14.03 -22.36 -5.04
CA LEU A 62 -15.12 -23.03 -5.73
C LEU A 62 -15.40 -24.40 -5.06
N LYS A 63 -16.65 -24.82 -5.11
CA LYS A 63 -17.12 -26.18 -4.83
C LYS A 63 -17.46 -26.86 -6.14
N MET A 64 -17.08 -28.12 -6.28
CA MET A 64 -17.35 -28.93 -7.46
C MET A 64 -17.93 -30.27 -7.01
N GLU A 65 -19.05 -30.67 -7.62
CA GLU A 65 -19.73 -31.92 -7.33
C GLU A 65 -19.61 -32.87 -8.52
N CYS A 66 -18.93 -33.99 -8.31
CA CYS A 66 -18.75 -35.05 -9.30
C CYS A 66 -19.86 -36.08 -9.15
N GLY A 67 -20.91 -35.97 -9.96
CA GLY A 67 -22.03 -36.90 -9.96
C GLY A 67 -21.66 -38.36 -10.29
N PRO A 68 -22.61 -39.30 -10.18
CA PRO A 68 -22.37 -40.73 -10.42
C PRO A 68 -21.93 -41.05 -11.85
N ASN A 69 -22.29 -40.19 -12.81
CA ASN A 69 -21.96 -40.34 -14.23
C ASN A 69 -20.66 -39.63 -14.65
N TYR A 70 -19.92 -39.01 -13.72
CA TYR A 70 -18.61 -38.42 -14.05
C TYR A 70 -17.61 -39.50 -14.50
N PRO A 71 -16.78 -39.29 -15.54
CA PRO A 71 -16.58 -38.08 -16.36
C PRO A 71 -17.46 -38.03 -17.63
N ARG A 72 -18.49 -38.86 -17.77
CA ARG A 72 -19.42 -38.81 -18.91
C ARG A 72 -20.24 -37.52 -18.91
N GLU A 73 -20.69 -37.10 -17.74
CA GLU A 73 -21.36 -35.82 -17.50
C GLU A 73 -20.42 -34.82 -16.81
N PRO A 74 -20.60 -33.50 -17.05
CA PRO A 74 -19.78 -32.48 -16.43
C PRO A 74 -20.08 -32.35 -14.92
N PRO A 75 -19.08 -31.97 -14.11
CA PRO A 75 -19.29 -31.68 -12.70
C PRO A 75 -20.14 -30.40 -12.53
N VAL A 76 -20.86 -30.31 -11.41
CA VAL A 76 -21.59 -29.08 -11.04
C VAL A 76 -20.65 -28.17 -10.27
N ILE A 77 -20.50 -26.91 -10.71
CA ILE A 77 -19.52 -25.98 -10.14
C ILE A 77 -20.23 -24.76 -9.52
N ASN A 78 -19.85 -24.43 -8.29
CA ASN A 78 -20.37 -23.30 -7.54
C ASN A 78 -19.24 -22.48 -6.94
N PHE A 79 -19.25 -21.17 -7.17
CA PHE A 79 -18.35 -20.23 -6.50
C PHE A 79 -18.75 -20.06 -5.02
N VAL A 80 -17.79 -20.32 -4.12
CA VAL A 80 -17.91 -19.95 -2.70
C VAL A 80 -17.55 -18.48 -2.52
N SER A 81 -16.50 -18.04 -3.23
CA SER A 81 -16.08 -16.64 -3.26
C SER A 81 -16.99 -15.82 -4.16
N GLN A 82 -17.45 -14.65 -3.70
CA GLN A 82 -18.29 -13.78 -4.54
C GLN A 82 -17.50 -13.28 -5.76
N ILE A 83 -18.09 -13.47 -6.93
CA ILE A 83 -17.54 -13.05 -8.20
C ILE A 83 -18.63 -12.40 -9.03
N ASN A 84 -18.30 -11.35 -9.77
CA ASN A 84 -19.20 -10.78 -10.77
C ASN A 84 -18.75 -11.29 -12.15
N LEU A 85 -19.40 -12.35 -12.64
CA LEU A 85 -19.06 -13.01 -13.89
C LEU A 85 -20.34 -13.42 -14.62
N PRO A 86 -20.52 -13.11 -15.92
CA PRO A 86 -21.74 -13.48 -16.64
C PRO A 86 -21.90 -15.00 -16.70
N GLY A 87 -23.09 -15.50 -16.41
CA GLY A 87 -23.34 -16.95 -16.32
C GLY A 87 -23.00 -17.55 -14.95
N VAL A 88 -22.64 -16.74 -13.94
CA VAL A 88 -22.60 -17.17 -12.54
C VAL A 88 -23.78 -16.55 -11.81
N ASN A 89 -24.58 -17.35 -11.12
CA ASN A 89 -25.68 -16.84 -10.32
C ASN A 89 -25.13 -16.17 -9.05
N GLN A 90 -25.53 -14.90 -8.84
CA GLN A 90 -25.00 -14.05 -7.79
C GLN A 90 -25.44 -14.44 -6.37
N THR A 91 -26.46 -15.30 -6.25
CA THR A 91 -27.06 -15.70 -4.96
C THR A 91 -26.49 -17.01 -4.43
N ASP A 92 -26.35 -18.03 -5.27
CA ASP A 92 -25.88 -19.38 -4.92
C ASP A 92 -24.47 -19.70 -5.47
N GLY A 93 -23.91 -18.81 -6.29
CA GLY A 93 -22.61 -18.97 -6.93
C GLY A 93 -22.58 -20.00 -8.07
N ARG A 94 -23.72 -20.56 -8.49
CA ARG A 94 -23.75 -21.65 -9.46
C ARG A 94 -23.31 -21.17 -10.86
N VAL A 95 -22.42 -21.93 -11.49
CA VAL A 95 -21.94 -21.67 -12.85
C VAL A 95 -22.89 -22.32 -13.86
N ASP A 96 -23.38 -21.53 -14.83
CA ASP A 96 -24.15 -22.02 -15.96
C ASP A 96 -23.24 -22.83 -16.91
N LYS A 97 -23.69 -24.05 -17.23
CA LYS A 97 -22.98 -24.97 -18.13
C LYS A 97 -22.78 -24.36 -19.52
N ASN A 98 -23.70 -23.51 -19.97
CA ASN A 98 -23.66 -22.92 -21.30
C ASN A 98 -22.65 -21.76 -21.44
N ALA A 99 -22.27 -21.13 -20.32
CA ALA A 99 -21.36 -19.99 -20.33
C ALA A 99 -19.91 -20.40 -20.58
N VAL A 100 -19.51 -21.59 -20.12
CA VAL A 100 -18.13 -22.09 -20.25
C VAL A 100 -18.07 -23.13 -21.36
N ALA A 101 -17.29 -22.86 -22.40
CA ALA A 101 -17.24 -23.70 -23.61
C ALA A 101 -17.01 -25.19 -23.34
N ILE A 102 -16.10 -25.53 -22.42
CA ILE A 102 -15.79 -26.93 -22.09
C ILE A 102 -16.94 -27.64 -21.36
N LEU A 103 -17.71 -26.92 -20.55
CA LEU A 103 -18.85 -27.48 -19.82
C LEU A 103 -20.05 -27.68 -20.75
N ARG A 104 -20.25 -26.77 -21.71
CA ARG A 104 -21.28 -26.87 -22.74
C ARG A 104 -21.06 -28.07 -23.65
N ASP A 105 -19.82 -28.28 -24.07
CA ASP A 105 -19.47 -29.30 -25.06
C ASP A 105 -19.00 -30.63 -24.42
N TRP A 106 -19.11 -30.75 -23.09
CA TRP A 106 -18.57 -31.86 -22.29
C TRP A 106 -19.03 -33.24 -22.77
N GLU A 107 -20.34 -33.43 -22.93
CA GLU A 107 -20.92 -34.71 -23.35
C GLU A 107 -20.49 -35.09 -24.78
N ARG A 108 -20.35 -34.10 -25.67
CA ARG A 108 -19.85 -34.31 -27.03
C ARG A 108 -18.40 -34.79 -27.01
N ILE A 109 -17.54 -34.12 -26.24
CA ILE A 109 -16.12 -34.49 -26.08
C ILE A 109 -16.00 -35.88 -25.43
N SER A 110 -16.85 -36.19 -24.45
CA SER A 110 -16.90 -37.51 -23.80
C SER A 110 -17.23 -38.63 -24.78
N ASN A 111 -18.22 -38.39 -25.64
CA ASN A 111 -18.59 -39.34 -26.69
C ASN A 111 -17.49 -39.49 -27.76
N GLU A 112 -16.76 -38.44 -28.11
CA GLU A 112 -15.63 -38.52 -29.04
C GLU A 112 -14.44 -39.29 -28.45
N LEU A 113 -14.10 -39.04 -27.19
CA LEU A 113 -13.03 -39.77 -26.48
C LEU A 113 -13.35 -41.25 -26.29
N SER A 114 -14.63 -41.60 -26.14
CA SER A 114 -15.05 -43.01 -26.12
C SER A 114 -14.70 -43.76 -27.41
N LYS A 115 -14.59 -43.03 -28.54
CA LYS A 115 -14.22 -43.59 -29.85
C LYS A 115 -12.70 -43.59 -30.08
N ASN A 116 -11.96 -42.65 -29.50
CA ASN A 116 -10.51 -42.56 -29.64
C ASN A 116 -9.81 -42.19 -28.31
N PRO A 117 -9.36 -43.18 -27.51
CA PRO A 117 -9.03 -43.00 -26.09
C PRO A 117 -7.61 -42.48 -25.79
N ARG A 118 -6.82 -42.08 -26.79
CA ARG A 118 -5.41 -41.66 -26.58
C ARG A 118 -5.11 -40.21 -26.99
N PRO A 119 -5.72 -39.20 -26.34
CA PRO A 119 -5.21 -37.84 -26.41
C PRO A 119 -3.96 -37.68 -25.52
N LYS A 120 -3.08 -36.75 -25.88
CA LYS A 120 -1.85 -36.44 -25.12
C LYS A 120 -2.14 -35.72 -23.79
N GLU A 121 -3.28 -35.05 -23.70
CA GLU A 121 -3.80 -34.34 -22.52
C GLU A 121 -5.27 -34.72 -22.33
N ASP A 122 -5.73 -34.74 -21.08
CA ASP A 122 -7.08 -35.16 -20.73
C ASP A 122 -8.03 -33.94 -20.64
N PRO A 123 -8.88 -33.70 -21.65
CA PRO A 123 -9.72 -32.51 -21.68
C PRO A 123 -10.91 -32.61 -20.72
N LEU A 124 -11.22 -33.80 -20.18
CA LEU A 124 -12.34 -34.02 -19.27
C LEU A 124 -11.83 -34.24 -17.85
N SER A 125 -11.34 -33.16 -17.24
CA SER A 125 -10.84 -33.16 -15.86
C SER A 125 -11.31 -31.93 -15.09
N LEU A 126 -11.29 -32.01 -13.76
CA LEU A 126 -11.53 -30.88 -12.87
C LEU A 126 -10.56 -29.73 -13.15
N GLU A 127 -9.30 -30.07 -13.44
CA GLU A 127 -8.29 -29.08 -13.83
C GLU A 127 -8.67 -28.34 -15.10
N ALA A 128 -9.07 -29.07 -16.15
CA ALA A 128 -9.48 -28.47 -17.42
C ALA A 128 -10.70 -27.55 -17.25
N ALA A 129 -11.65 -27.93 -16.40
CA ALA A 129 -12.81 -27.10 -16.05
C ALA A 129 -12.38 -25.79 -15.35
N LEU A 130 -11.48 -25.86 -14.35
CA LEU A 130 -10.96 -24.68 -13.64
C LEU A 130 -10.17 -23.75 -14.56
N ILE A 131 -9.34 -24.32 -15.45
CA ILE A 131 -8.58 -23.55 -16.46
C ILE A 131 -9.53 -22.84 -17.43
N ALA A 132 -10.57 -23.53 -17.90
CA ALA A 132 -11.57 -22.94 -18.79
C ALA A 132 -12.34 -21.79 -18.12
N ILE A 133 -12.71 -21.94 -16.85
CA ILE A 133 -13.33 -20.87 -16.05
C ILE A 133 -12.36 -19.69 -15.90
N ARG A 134 -11.08 -19.95 -15.61
CA ARG A 134 -10.06 -18.88 -15.50
C ARG A 134 -9.88 -18.12 -16.81
N LYS A 135 -9.89 -18.82 -17.95
CA LYS A 135 -9.85 -18.19 -19.28
C LYS A 135 -11.08 -17.31 -19.52
N TYR A 136 -12.25 -17.78 -19.12
CA TYR A 136 -13.50 -17.02 -19.21
C TYR A 136 -13.50 -15.76 -18.31
N MET A 137 -12.82 -15.80 -17.14
CA MET A 137 -12.57 -14.61 -16.34
C MET A 137 -11.64 -13.61 -17.04
N GLU A 138 -10.67 -14.08 -17.83
CA GLU A 138 -9.73 -13.23 -18.56
C GLU A 138 -10.44 -12.42 -19.67
N GLU A 139 -11.42 -13.05 -20.34
CA GLU A 139 -12.30 -12.38 -21.31
C GLU A 139 -13.13 -11.26 -20.65
N HIS A 140 -13.52 -11.44 -19.39
CA HIS A 140 -14.37 -10.52 -18.63
C HIS A 140 -13.59 -9.68 -17.59
N LYS A 141 -12.27 -9.54 -17.75
CA LYS A 141 -11.39 -8.99 -16.71
C LYS A 141 -11.64 -7.53 -16.30
N LYS A 142 -12.42 -6.78 -17.08
CA LYS A 142 -12.77 -5.38 -16.82
C LYS A 142 -14.04 -5.21 -15.96
N LEU A 143 -14.77 -6.28 -15.65
CA LEU A 143 -16.00 -6.18 -14.86
C LEU A 143 -15.70 -5.77 -13.41
N PRO A 144 -16.47 -4.84 -12.82
CA PRO A 144 -16.27 -4.43 -11.44
C PRO A 144 -16.56 -5.62 -10.51
N GLN A 145 -15.58 -5.97 -9.69
CA GLN A 145 -15.68 -7.11 -8.78
C GLN A 145 -16.08 -6.68 -7.37
N PRO A 146 -16.84 -7.52 -6.62
CA PRO A 146 -17.17 -7.26 -5.22
C PRO A 146 -15.90 -7.20 -4.36
N SER A 147 -15.95 -6.56 -3.19
CA SER A 147 -14.80 -6.51 -2.27
C SER A 147 -14.39 -7.93 -1.84
N GLU A 148 -13.09 -8.23 -1.90
CA GLU A 148 -12.53 -9.53 -1.54
C GLU A 148 -12.88 -9.94 -0.10
N GLY A 149 -13.19 -11.23 0.11
CA GLY A 149 -13.57 -11.75 1.43
C GLY A 149 -14.97 -11.33 1.93
N SER A 150 -15.79 -10.69 1.09
CA SER A 150 -17.16 -10.31 1.45
C SER A 150 -18.07 -11.54 1.57
N ASN A 151 -18.04 -12.20 2.73
CA ASN A 151 -19.06 -13.18 3.08
C ASN A 151 -20.39 -12.42 3.32
N SER A 152 -21.30 -12.48 2.35
CA SER A 152 -22.56 -11.71 2.34
C SER A 152 -23.40 -11.94 3.59
N ARG A 153 -23.34 -13.15 4.16
CA ARG A 153 -24.08 -13.51 5.38
C ARG A 153 -23.54 -12.78 6.60
N HIS A 154 -22.21 -12.75 6.78
CA HIS A 154 -21.57 -12.02 7.88
C HIS A 154 -21.85 -10.51 7.78
N ARG A 155 -21.66 -9.93 6.60
CA ARG A 155 -21.88 -8.50 6.37
C ARG A 155 -23.34 -8.11 6.63
N THR A 156 -24.29 -8.93 6.16
CA THR A 156 -25.73 -8.75 6.42
C THR A 156 -26.04 -8.86 7.92
N ALA A 157 -25.52 -9.88 8.61
CA ALA A 157 -25.71 -10.04 10.05
C ALA A 157 -25.17 -8.84 10.86
N CYS A 158 -23.98 -8.34 10.52
CA CYS A 158 -23.39 -7.15 11.13
C CYS A 158 -24.27 -5.91 10.92
N PHE A 159 -24.78 -5.69 9.71
CA PHE A 159 -25.67 -4.54 9.45
C PHE A 159 -27.02 -4.67 10.14
N ALA A 160 -27.60 -5.87 10.18
CA ALA A 160 -28.85 -6.12 10.90
C ALA A 160 -28.67 -5.83 12.40
N LEU A 161 -27.64 -6.39 13.02
CA LEU A 161 -27.31 -6.16 14.42
C LEU A 161 -27.02 -4.69 14.72
N TYR A 162 -26.24 -4.02 13.85
CA TYR A 162 -25.95 -2.60 13.97
C TYR A 162 -27.22 -1.74 13.96
N LYS A 163 -28.14 -2.01 13.03
CA LYS A 163 -29.42 -1.30 12.93
C LYS A 163 -30.28 -1.55 14.17
N ALA A 164 -30.41 -2.81 14.59
CA ALA A 164 -31.19 -3.20 15.77
C ALA A 164 -30.65 -2.51 17.04
N LEU A 165 -29.34 -2.56 17.28
CA LEU A 165 -28.71 -1.90 18.41
C LEU A 165 -28.94 -0.39 18.42
N ILE A 166 -28.82 0.28 17.27
CA ILE A 166 -29.08 1.72 17.19
C ILE A 166 -30.55 2.06 17.47
N GLN A 167 -31.48 1.24 16.97
CA GLN A 167 -32.91 1.44 17.20
C GLN A 167 -33.26 1.27 18.67
N GLN A 168 -32.78 0.21 19.32
CA GLN A 168 -33.03 -0.01 20.76
C GLN A 168 -32.30 1.02 21.62
N ALA A 169 -31.08 1.42 21.26
CA ALA A 169 -30.31 2.40 22.00
C ALA A 169 -30.95 3.79 22.11
N VAL A 170 -31.89 4.15 21.23
CA VAL A 170 -32.64 5.43 21.30
C VAL A 170 -33.91 5.29 22.14
N ARG A 171 -34.39 4.07 22.36
CA ARG A 171 -35.61 3.79 23.15
C ARG A 171 -35.35 3.73 24.65
N VAL A 172 -34.11 3.51 25.07
CA VAL A 172 -33.71 3.59 26.48
C VAL A 172 -33.84 5.05 26.94
N PRO A 173 -34.73 5.36 27.90
CA PRO A 173 -34.84 6.71 28.42
C PRO A 173 -33.52 7.09 29.09
N LEU A 174 -33.05 8.33 28.96
CA LEU A 174 -31.88 8.80 29.70
C LEU A 174 -32.24 10.07 30.47
N PRO A 175 -31.76 10.22 31.71
CA PRO A 175 -31.93 11.45 32.47
C PRO A 175 -31.31 12.67 31.76
N ASP A 176 -31.93 13.84 31.94
CA ASP A 176 -31.52 15.09 31.28
C ASP A 176 -30.09 15.53 31.64
N ASP A 177 -29.62 15.22 32.84
CA ASP A 177 -28.25 15.47 33.30
C ASP A 177 -27.22 14.68 32.49
N VAL A 178 -27.54 13.44 32.09
CA VAL A 178 -26.66 12.61 31.26
C VAL A 178 -26.68 13.09 29.80
N LEU A 179 -27.84 13.52 29.30
CA LEU A 179 -27.98 14.05 27.94
C LEU A 179 -27.26 15.39 27.75
N ARG A 180 -27.24 16.23 28.79
CA ARG A 180 -26.57 17.54 28.81
C ARG A 180 -25.15 17.49 29.39
N ALA A 181 -24.59 16.31 29.62
CA ALA A 181 -23.27 16.19 30.23
C ALA A 181 -22.15 16.61 29.25
N PRO A 182 -21.15 17.40 29.71
CA PRO A 182 -20.04 17.88 28.88
C PRO A 182 -19.35 16.79 28.05
N GLY A 183 -19.58 16.86 26.75
CA GLY A 183 -18.99 16.00 25.74
C GLY A 183 -19.59 14.59 25.61
N LEU A 184 -20.74 14.34 26.20
CA LEU A 184 -21.80 13.53 25.55
C LEU A 184 -22.86 14.43 24.88
N GLU A 185 -22.80 15.74 25.12
CA GLU A 185 -23.51 16.78 24.36
C GLU A 185 -23.27 16.64 22.85
N GLY A 186 -24.37 16.57 22.11
CA GLY A 186 -24.35 16.53 20.66
C GLY A 186 -25.71 16.15 20.09
N PRO A 187 -25.89 16.24 18.76
CA PRO A 187 -27.18 15.96 18.11
C PRO A 187 -27.54 14.46 18.09
N VAL A 188 -26.78 13.60 18.76
CA VAL A 188 -26.91 12.14 18.66
C VAL A 188 -26.97 11.55 20.06
N HIS A 189 -27.99 10.71 20.31
CA HIS A 189 -28.16 9.97 21.56
C HIS A 189 -26.85 9.30 22.03
N PRO A 190 -26.44 9.43 23.32
CA PRO A 190 -25.17 8.92 23.83
C PRO A 190 -24.93 7.44 23.52
N LEU A 191 -25.92 6.58 23.78
CA LEU A 191 -25.82 5.14 23.51
C LEU A 191 -25.65 4.84 22.01
N LYS A 192 -26.35 5.59 21.15
CA LYS A 192 -26.19 5.50 19.69
C LYS A 192 -24.79 5.91 19.25
N HIS A 193 -24.18 6.93 19.88
CA HIS A 193 -22.80 7.31 19.62
C HIS A 193 -21.82 6.19 20.03
N LEU A 194 -22.04 5.55 21.18
CA LEU A 194 -21.20 4.45 21.66
C LEU A 194 -21.24 3.22 20.75
N VAL A 195 -22.44 2.81 20.31
CA VAL A 195 -22.61 1.72 19.34
C VAL A 195 -21.85 2.04 18.06
N ARG A 196 -22.03 3.25 17.51
CA ARG A 196 -21.30 3.70 16.31
C ARG A 196 -19.79 3.64 16.48
N LYS A 197 -19.27 4.10 17.63
CA LYS A 197 -17.84 4.08 17.94
C LYS A 197 -17.30 2.65 18.02
N SER A 198 -18.07 1.73 18.61
CA SER A 198 -17.69 0.32 18.72
C SER A 198 -17.57 -0.37 17.35
N PHE A 199 -18.57 -0.22 16.47
CA PHE A 199 -18.53 -0.79 15.11
C PHE A 199 -17.42 -0.19 14.25
N ARG A 200 -17.11 1.11 14.41
CA ARG A 200 -15.97 1.73 13.71
C ARG A 200 -14.63 1.15 14.16
N ARG A 201 -14.47 0.87 15.46
CA ARG A 201 -13.25 0.24 15.99
C ARG A 201 -13.04 -1.14 15.39
N ASN A 202 -14.10 -1.92 15.26
CA ASN A 202 -14.04 -3.30 14.79
C ASN A 202 -14.14 -3.44 13.25
N LYS A 203 -14.11 -2.33 12.51
CA LYS A 203 -14.33 -2.32 11.04
C LYS A 203 -13.33 -3.21 10.28
N ASN A 204 -12.10 -3.30 10.79
CA ASN A 204 -11.00 -4.03 10.15
C ASN A 204 -10.82 -5.44 10.73
N ASP A 205 -11.69 -5.87 11.64
CA ASP A 205 -11.60 -7.21 12.23
C ASP A 205 -12.13 -8.24 11.22
N THR A 206 -11.23 -9.01 10.62
CA THR A 206 -11.56 -10.06 9.64
C THR A 206 -11.46 -11.47 10.21
N SER A 207 -10.83 -11.64 11.38
CA SER A 207 -10.64 -12.94 12.02
C SER A 207 -11.97 -13.53 12.49
N PRO A 208 -12.33 -14.77 12.10
CA PRO A 208 -13.58 -15.41 12.51
C PRO A 208 -13.75 -15.47 14.04
N ARG A 209 -12.66 -15.70 14.78
CA ARG A 209 -12.70 -15.76 16.25
C ARG A 209 -13.08 -14.43 16.88
N LEU A 210 -12.49 -13.33 16.40
CA LEU A 210 -12.78 -11.98 16.87
C LEU A 210 -14.20 -11.56 16.48
N VAL A 211 -14.59 -11.85 15.23
CA VAL A 211 -15.91 -11.55 14.69
C VAL A 211 -17.01 -12.27 15.47
N ILE A 212 -16.89 -13.58 15.71
CA ILE A 212 -17.89 -14.36 16.43
C ILE A 212 -18.01 -13.87 17.88
N SER A 213 -16.88 -13.60 18.54
CA SER A 213 -16.87 -13.04 19.90
C SER A 213 -17.55 -11.67 19.96
N ALA A 214 -17.23 -10.77 19.02
CA ALA A 214 -17.83 -9.45 18.94
C ALA A 214 -19.34 -9.49 18.64
N LEU A 215 -19.77 -10.36 17.72
CA LEU A 215 -21.20 -10.55 17.40
C LEU A 215 -21.96 -11.11 18.61
N ARG A 216 -21.43 -12.13 19.29
CA ARG A 216 -22.03 -12.68 20.52
C ARG A 216 -22.21 -11.59 21.58
N ASN A 217 -21.19 -10.75 21.79
CA ASN A 217 -21.31 -9.61 22.70
C ASN A 217 -22.36 -8.60 22.22
N GLY A 218 -22.40 -8.31 20.92
CA GLY A 218 -23.40 -7.41 20.35
C GLY A 218 -24.83 -7.89 20.54
N TYR A 219 -25.12 -9.19 20.40
CA TYR A 219 -26.44 -9.75 20.71
C TYR A 219 -26.78 -9.65 22.20
N LYS A 220 -25.83 -9.93 23.10
CA LYS A 220 -26.03 -9.71 24.55
C LYS A 220 -26.38 -8.26 24.88
N PHE A 221 -25.72 -7.30 24.22
CA PHE A 221 -26.05 -5.87 24.38
C PHE A 221 -27.40 -5.50 23.77
N LEU A 222 -27.85 -6.20 22.73
CA LEU A 222 -29.18 -6.00 22.16
C LEU A 222 -30.26 -6.43 23.16
N ASP A 223 -30.07 -7.57 23.80
CA ASP A 223 -30.97 -8.07 24.85
C ASP A 223 -31.00 -7.08 26.03
N LEU A 224 -29.82 -6.66 26.50
CA LEU A 224 -29.68 -5.68 27.59
C LEU A 224 -30.38 -4.36 27.27
N LEU A 225 -30.17 -3.79 26.08
CA LEU A 225 -30.84 -2.54 25.66
C LEU A 225 -32.35 -2.70 25.48
N THR A 226 -32.81 -3.91 25.16
CA THR A 226 -34.24 -4.20 25.02
C THR A 226 -34.90 -4.28 26.39
N SER A 227 -34.25 -4.92 27.37
CA SER A 227 -34.72 -4.97 28.77
C SER A 227 -34.68 -3.61 29.45
N ALA A 228 -33.67 -2.78 29.15
CA ALA A 228 -33.45 -1.47 29.77
C ALA A 228 -34.39 -0.34 29.31
N GLN A 229 -35.50 -0.64 28.63
CA GLN A 229 -36.47 0.38 28.20
C GLN A 229 -37.22 1.01 29.37
N SER A 230 -37.31 0.31 30.50
CA SER A 230 -37.98 0.77 31.72
C SER A 230 -36.96 1.16 32.79
N PRO A 231 -37.07 2.36 33.40
CA PRO A 231 -36.15 2.83 34.45
C PRO A 231 -36.09 1.95 35.71
N SER A 232 -37.10 1.10 35.93
CA SER A 232 -37.19 0.19 37.07
C SER A 232 -36.36 -1.10 36.92
N THR A 233 -35.72 -1.30 35.77
CA THR A 233 -34.99 -2.53 35.47
C THR A 233 -33.53 -2.47 35.95
N PRO A 234 -32.95 -3.58 36.44
CA PRO A 234 -31.54 -3.61 36.82
C PRO A 234 -30.60 -3.38 35.63
N GLU A 235 -31.04 -3.74 34.41
CA GLU A 235 -30.29 -3.47 33.18
C GLU A 235 -30.18 -1.97 32.89
N TYR A 236 -31.25 -1.21 33.16
CA TYR A 236 -31.24 0.25 33.05
C TYR A 236 -30.24 0.86 34.04
N GLU A 237 -30.27 0.43 35.30
CA GLU A 237 -29.32 0.90 36.32
C GLU A 237 -27.87 0.63 35.90
N SER A 238 -27.59 -0.57 35.38
CA SER A 238 -26.27 -0.93 34.85
C SER A 238 -25.79 0.02 33.73
N ILE A 239 -26.65 0.36 32.78
CA ILE A 239 -26.34 1.34 31.72
C ILE A 239 -26.07 2.71 32.33
N HIS A 240 -26.92 3.14 33.25
CA HIS A 240 -26.82 4.44 33.88
C HIS A 240 -25.49 4.59 34.65
N THR A 241 -25.15 3.62 35.50
CA THR A 241 -23.87 3.57 36.21
C THR A 241 -22.68 3.58 35.25
N PHE A 242 -22.75 2.82 34.14
CA PHE A 242 -21.69 2.81 33.13
C PHE A 242 -21.50 4.19 32.47
N LEU A 243 -22.59 4.89 32.14
CA LEU A 243 -22.53 6.24 31.57
C LEU A 243 -21.93 7.25 32.57
N GLN A 244 -22.35 7.19 33.83
CA GLN A 244 -21.82 8.05 34.90
C GLN A 244 -20.31 7.84 35.11
N GLN A 245 -19.86 6.58 35.23
CA GLN A 245 -18.43 6.25 35.36
C GLN A 245 -17.61 6.78 34.18
N ARG A 246 -18.16 6.71 32.97
CA ARG A 246 -17.49 7.18 31.76
C ARG A 246 -17.37 8.71 31.72
N LEU A 247 -18.40 9.42 32.16
CA LEU A 247 -18.38 10.87 32.30
C LEU A 247 -17.31 11.30 33.32
N LEU A 248 -17.27 10.63 34.48
CA LEU A 248 -16.28 10.87 35.52
C LEU A 248 -14.86 10.64 34.99
N HIS A 249 -14.60 9.51 34.32
CA HIS A 249 -13.28 9.22 33.73
C HIS A 249 -12.87 10.28 32.69
N LYS A 250 -13.82 10.76 31.87
CA LYS A 250 -13.54 11.81 30.89
C LYS A 250 -13.17 13.12 31.58
N GLN A 251 -13.89 13.50 32.62
CA GLN A 251 -13.61 14.70 33.39
C GLN A 251 -12.23 14.62 34.03
N THR A 252 -11.89 13.52 34.69
CA THR A 252 -10.55 13.27 35.26
C THR A 252 -9.45 13.37 34.20
N ALA A 253 -9.66 12.80 33.01
CA ALA A 253 -8.69 12.88 31.93
C ALA A 253 -8.50 14.30 31.37
N LEU A 254 -9.58 15.08 31.29
CA LEU A 254 -9.51 16.50 30.86
C LEU A 254 -8.78 17.35 31.90
N THR A 255 -9.08 17.17 33.20
CA THR A 255 -8.37 17.83 34.30
C THR A 255 -6.90 17.45 34.31
N ALA A 256 -6.57 16.17 34.16
CA ALA A 256 -5.19 15.72 34.07
C ALA A 256 -4.47 16.31 32.84
N ARG A 257 -5.20 16.55 31.73
CA ARG A 257 -4.64 17.20 30.54
C ARG A 257 -4.42 18.70 30.72
N SER A 258 -5.31 19.41 31.41
CA SER A 258 -5.13 20.84 31.68
C SER A 258 -3.98 21.12 32.63
N LEU A 259 -3.63 20.16 33.49
CA LEU A 259 -2.46 20.23 34.36
C LEU A 259 -1.13 19.94 33.64
N ARG A 260 -1.17 19.36 32.43
CA ARG A 260 0.05 19.09 31.65
C ARG A 260 0.50 20.37 30.94
N PRO A 261 1.81 20.69 30.95
CA PRO A 261 2.34 21.76 30.12
C PRO A 261 2.04 21.49 28.64
N ALA A 262 1.77 22.56 27.89
CA ALA A 262 1.48 22.45 26.46
C ALA A 262 2.62 21.69 25.75
N PRO A 263 2.31 20.77 24.81
CA PRO A 263 3.35 20.13 24.02
C PRO A 263 4.16 21.21 23.30
N PRO A 264 5.48 21.04 23.15
CA PRO A 264 6.28 22.00 22.42
C PRO A 264 5.69 22.19 21.02
N PRO A 265 5.69 23.42 20.48
CA PRO A 265 5.20 23.66 19.14
C PRO A 265 5.95 22.76 18.14
N PRO A 266 5.29 22.34 17.05
CA PRO A 266 5.98 21.59 16.02
C PRO A 266 7.21 22.38 15.55
N PRO A 267 8.35 21.70 15.27
CA PRO A 267 9.57 22.38 14.87
C PRO A 267 9.30 23.27 13.65
N SER A 268 9.71 24.54 13.73
CA SER A 268 9.52 25.49 12.62
C SER A 268 10.12 24.95 11.34
N SER A 269 9.39 25.12 10.24
CA SER A 269 9.90 24.83 8.89
C SER A 269 10.67 26.01 8.29
N ALA A 270 10.73 27.14 9.01
CA ALA A 270 11.52 28.29 8.60
C ALA A 270 13.02 27.94 8.64
N PRO A 271 13.81 28.42 7.66
CA PRO A 271 15.26 28.33 7.74
C PRO A 271 15.74 29.00 9.03
N ASN A 272 16.62 28.32 9.77
CA ASN A 272 17.27 28.96 10.91
C ASN A 272 18.25 30.02 10.36
N PRO A 273 18.12 31.29 10.76
CA PRO A 273 18.95 32.38 10.23
C PRO A 273 20.45 32.18 10.51
N THR A 274 20.83 31.39 11.51
CA THR A 274 22.24 31.11 11.84
C THR A 274 22.82 29.94 11.03
N THR A 275 22.01 29.23 10.24
CA THR A 275 22.49 28.07 9.47
C THR A 275 23.12 28.53 8.15
N ILE A 276 24.43 28.33 8.03
CA ILE A 276 25.15 28.60 6.78
C ILE A 276 24.71 27.56 5.74
N PRO A 277 24.20 27.97 4.57
CA PRO A 277 23.73 27.05 3.56
C PRO A 277 24.91 26.30 2.93
N LEU A 278 24.69 25.06 2.49
CA LEU A 278 25.71 24.28 1.78
C LEU A 278 26.10 24.90 0.43
N LEU A 279 25.11 25.50 -0.26
CA LEU A 279 25.27 26.18 -1.54
C LEU A 279 24.69 27.59 -1.43
N THR A 280 25.41 28.57 -1.95
CA THR A 280 24.93 29.94 -2.17
C THR A 280 24.59 30.14 -3.65
N ARG A 281 23.51 30.87 -3.92
CA ARG A 281 23.15 31.26 -5.29
C ARG A 281 24.01 32.47 -5.64
N VAL A 282 24.79 32.37 -6.72
CA VAL A 282 25.67 33.45 -7.21
C VAL A 282 25.02 34.24 -8.34
N SER A 283 24.14 33.59 -9.11
CA SER A 283 23.25 34.24 -10.08
C SER A 283 22.24 35.16 -9.41
N GLY A 284 21.83 36.24 -10.09
CA GLY A 284 20.75 37.12 -9.62
C GLY A 284 19.40 36.38 -9.44
N PRO A 285 18.47 36.92 -8.62
CA PRO A 285 17.20 36.27 -8.31
C PRO A 285 16.35 35.96 -9.56
N ASP A 286 16.36 36.87 -10.53
CA ASP A 286 15.56 36.80 -11.76
C ASP A 286 16.28 36.15 -12.95
N GLU A 287 17.52 35.70 -12.77
CA GLU A 287 18.27 35.01 -13.83
C GLU A 287 17.62 33.65 -14.14
N LEU A 288 17.24 33.43 -15.41
CA LEU A 288 16.56 32.23 -15.89
C LEU A 288 17.33 30.93 -15.62
N ARG A 289 18.66 31.01 -15.58
CA ARG A 289 19.56 29.88 -15.31
C ARG A 289 20.27 30.13 -13.98
N PRO A 290 19.81 29.52 -12.87
CA PRO A 290 20.45 29.73 -11.59
C PRO A 290 21.86 29.10 -11.59
N ARG A 291 22.78 29.75 -10.86
CA ARG A 291 24.13 29.25 -10.63
C ARG A 291 24.41 29.20 -9.14
N TYR A 292 24.97 28.07 -8.72
CA TYR A 292 25.26 27.77 -7.32
C TYR A 292 26.74 27.48 -7.13
N GLU A 293 27.27 27.95 -6.01
CA GLU A 293 28.62 27.62 -5.57
C GLU A 293 28.59 27.10 -4.13
N PRO A 294 29.52 26.21 -3.76
CA PRO A 294 29.67 25.81 -2.38
C PRO A 294 30.05 26.94 -1.45
N THR A 295 29.39 27.03 -0.30
CA THR A 295 29.67 28.10 0.66
C THR A 295 30.89 27.81 1.54
N ILE A 296 30.98 26.59 2.09
CA ILE A 296 31.98 26.22 3.12
C ILE A 296 32.96 25.16 2.63
N ARG A 297 32.62 24.42 1.57
CA ARG A 297 33.31 23.18 1.20
C ARG A 297 34.00 23.33 -0.16
N PRO A 298 35.17 22.69 -0.38
CA PRO A 298 35.85 21.73 0.49
C PRO A 298 36.55 22.38 1.69
N ARG A 299 36.49 21.71 2.87
CA ARG A 299 37.17 22.20 4.08
C ARG A 299 38.66 21.90 4.02
N LEU A 300 39.48 22.70 4.70
CA LEU A 300 40.92 22.44 4.84
C LEU A 300 41.17 21.19 5.72
N LEU A 301 42.32 20.53 5.53
CA LEU A 301 42.71 19.34 6.30
C LEU A 301 42.75 19.60 7.81
N SER A 302 43.22 20.77 8.24
CA SER A 302 43.26 21.21 9.64
C SER A 302 41.88 21.35 10.28
N GLU A 303 40.85 21.60 9.48
CA GLU A 303 39.47 21.74 9.94
C GLU A 303 38.72 20.40 10.00
N LEU A 304 39.31 19.32 9.48
CA LEU A 304 38.71 17.99 9.50
C LEU A 304 38.76 17.43 10.93
N GLY A 305 37.64 17.51 11.65
CA GLY A 305 37.51 16.91 12.98
C GLY A 305 37.59 15.38 12.97
N GLY A 306 37.84 14.80 14.15
CA GLY A 306 37.89 13.34 14.35
C GLY A 306 39.20 12.70 13.91
N THR A 307 39.15 11.70 13.02
CA THR A 307 40.32 10.89 12.60
C THR A 307 41.33 11.64 11.73
N GLY A 308 41.10 12.91 11.40
CA GLY A 308 41.95 13.68 10.48
C GLY A 308 41.97 13.12 9.05
N VAL A 309 40.95 12.35 8.65
CA VAL A 309 40.84 11.73 7.32
C VAL A 309 39.63 12.29 6.61
N ARG A 310 39.84 12.88 5.42
CA ARG A 310 38.77 13.36 4.56
C ARG A 310 37.88 12.21 4.10
N ARG A 311 36.59 12.32 4.43
CA ARG A 311 35.55 11.41 3.94
C ARG A 311 34.77 12.10 2.84
N VAL A 312 34.95 11.64 1.62
CA VAL A 312 34.26 12.18 0.44
C VAL A 312 32.75 11.93 0.59
N PRO A 313 31.92 12.98 0.56
CA PRO A 313 30.47 12.83 0.63
C PRO A 313 29.88 12.18 -0.62
N VAL A 314 28.76 11.47 -0.45
CA VAL A 314 28.09 10.80 -1.57
C VAL A 314 27.01 11.71 -2.12
N LEU A 315 27.09 12.02 -3.41
CA LEU A 315 26.03 12.70 -4.15
C LEU A 315 24.93 11.70 -4.49
N GLU A 316 23.72 11.97 -4.02
CA GLU A 316 22.53 11.17 -4.32
C GLU A 316 21.41 12.04 -4.88
N LYS A 317 20.44 11.37 -5.50
CA LYS A 317 19.24 12.00 -6.05
C LYS A 317 18.02 11.25 -5.55
N ALA A 318 17.11 11.96 -4.89
CA ALA A 318 15.80 11.44 -4.54
C ALA A 318 14.75 12.14 -5.41
N ASN A 319 14.08 11.40 -6.29
CA ASN A 319 13.23 11.95 -7.35
C ASN A 319 14.00 12.92 -8.25
N LEU A 320 13.75 14.22 -8.13
CA LEU A 320 14.43 15.30 -8.87
C LEU A 320 15.41 16.10 -8.01
N PHE A 321 15.52 15.83 -6.71
CA PHE A 321 16.28 16.64 -5.77
C PHE A 321 17.68 16.04 -5.53
N PRO A 322 18.76 16.69 -6.00
CA PRO A 322 20.11 16.28 -5.65
C PRO A 322 20.47 16.75 -4.23
N PHE A 323 21.12 15.89 -3.47
CA PHE A 323 21.61 16.22 -2.13
C PHE A 323 22.90 15.45 -1.81
N LEU A 324 23.69 15.97 -0.87
CA LEU A 324 24.87 15.28 -0.36
C LEU A 324 24.53 14.52 0.91
N ARG A 325 24.85 13.23 0.93
CA ARG A 325 24.86 12.43 2.16
C ARG A 325 26.24 12.53 2.81
N LEU A 326 26.28 13.23 3.94
CA LEU A 326 27.51 13.42 4.73
C LEU A 326 27.81 12.24 5.66
N THR A 327 26.78 11.56 6.16
CA THR A 327 26.89 10.46 7.13
C THR A 327 26.01 9.27 6.75
N LYS A 328 26.37 8.07 7.23
CA LYS A 328 25.51 6.87 7.20
C LYS A 328 25.31 6.41 8.65
N PRO A 329 24.06 6.26 9.15
CA PRO A 329 22.79 6.47 8.46
C PRO A 329 22.51 7.95 8.11
N GLN A 330 21.58 8.18 7.17
CA GLN A 330 21.19 9.52 6.74
C GLN A 330 20.52 10.30 7.91
N PRO A 331 20.85 11.58 8.12
CA PRO A 331 20.18 12.39 9.13
C PRO A 331 18.68 12.57 8.84
N ARG A 332 17.84 12.41 9.88
CA ARG A 332 16.38 12.55 9.77
C ARG A 332 15.91 13.89 9.20
N ILE A 333 16.68 14.97 9.41
CA ILE A 333 16.37 16.30 8.86
C ILE A 333 16.41 16.31 7.33
N ILE A 334 17.39 15.64 6.71
CA ILE A 334 17.49 15.56 5.25
C ILE A 334 16.31 14.75 4.70
N SER A 335 15.99 13.61 5.32
CA SER A 335 14.83 12.80 4.91
C SER A 335 13.53 13.60 5.00
N ARG A 336 13.34 14.40 6.06
CA ARG A 336 12.18 15.30 6.21
C ARG A 336 12.12 16.34 5.09
N ILE A 337 13.23 16.97 4.75
CA ILE A 337 13.30 17.98 3.67
C ILE A 337 12.96 17.35 2.31
N ILE A 338 13.51 16.16 2.01
CA ILE A 338 13.22 15.42 0.77
C ILE A 338 11.72 15.11 0.66
N LEU A 339 11.10 14.63 1.75
CA LEU A 339 9.67 14.36 1.78
C LEU A 339 8.83 15.63 1.58
N GLN A 340 9.19 16.74 2.23
CA GLN A 340 8.50 18.02 2.06
C GLN A 340 8.61 18.56 0.63
N LYS A 341 9.81 18.51 0.03
CA LYS A 341 10.04 18.89 -1.37
C LYS A 341 9.25 18.00 -2.32
N THR A 342 9.26 16.69 -2.10
CA THR A 342 8.49 15.72 -2.89
C THR A 342 7.00 16.02 -2.83
N LYS A 343 6.43 16.20 -1.62
CA LYS A 343 5.01 16.53 -1.46
C LYS A 343 4.60 17.82 -2.18
N ARG A 344 5.44 18.87 -2.11
CA ARG A 344 5.20 20.14 -2.82
C ARG A 344 5.18 19.94 -4.34
N MET A 345 6.14 19.19 -4.87
CA MET A 345 6.20 18.89 -6.29
C MET A 345 5.02 18.03 -6.75
N THR A 346 4.68 16.98 -6.01
CA THR A 346 3.50 16.15 -6.29
C THR A 346 2.22 16.98 -6.33
N LYS A 347 2.05 17.96 -5.43
CA LYS A 347 0.89 18.86 -5.46
C LYS A 347 0.79 19.65 -6.77
N VAL A 348 1.92 20.17 -7.27
CA VAL A 348 1.95 20.90 -8.55
C VAL A 348 1.65 19.98 -9.73
N VAL A 349 2.21 18.76 -9.73
CA VAL A 349 1.97 17.77 -10.80
C VAL A 349 0.51 17.33 -10.83
N LEU A 350 -0.07 17.01 -9.67
CA LEU A 350 -1.49 16.63 -9.56
C LEU A 350 -2.42 17.76 -9.99
N ALA A 351 -2.12 19.01 -9.62
CA ALA A 351 -2.90 20.16 -10.08
C ALA A 351 -2.83 20.32 -11.61
N LEU A 352 -1.64 20.10 -12.19
CA LEU A 352 -1.48 20.16 -13.65
C LEU A 352 -2.27 19.06 -14.37
N GLN A 353 -2.31 17.84 -13.80
CA GLN A 353 -3.10 16.73 -14.35
C GLN A 353 -4.59 17.02 -14.30
N SER A 354 -5.11 17.42 -13.13
CA SER A 354 -6.51 17.82 -12.96
C SER A 354 -6.89 18.98 -13.89
N ASN A 355 -5.99 19.94 -14.11
CA ASN A 355 -6.25 21.04 -15.03
C ASN A 355 -6.45 20.58 -16.50
N VAL A 356 -5.72 19.54 -16.92
CA VAL A 356 -5.78 19.02 -18.29
C VAL A 356 -6.97 18.09 -18.48
N GLU A 357 -7.27 17.24 -17.50
CA GLU A 357 -8.27 16.18 -17.59
C GLU A 357 -9.69 16.67 -17.26
N GLU A 358 -9.86 17.54 -16.26
CA GLU A 358 -11.19 17.87 -15.72
C GLU A 358 -11.53 19.35 -15.90
N THR A 359 -10.64 20.26 -15.47
CA THR A 359 -11.02 21.68 -15.40
C THR A 359 -11.07 22.35 -16.77
N LYS A 360 -10.28 21.89 -17.74
CA LYS A 360 -10.31 22.43 -19.11
C LYS A 360 -11.63 22.15 -19.79
N GLU A 361 -12.13 20.91 -19.68
CA GLU A 361 -13.41 20.52 -20.28
C GLU A 361 -14.57 21.26 -19.61
N ALA A 362 -14.58 21.31 -18.27
CA ALA A 362 -15.58 22.09 -17.53
C ALA A 362 -15.57 23.57 -17.95
N ALA A 363 -14.38 24.19 -18.05
CA ALA A 363 -14.24 25.57 -18.49
C ALA A 363 -14.72 25.78 -19.94
N GLU A 364 -14.51 24.82 -20.84
CA GLU A 364 -15.05 24.88 -22.21
C GLU A 364 -16.57 24.85 -22.23
N TYR A 365 -17.19 24.06 -21.35
CA TYR A 365 -18.64 24.06 -21.20
C TYR A 365 -19.16 25.36 -20.59
N GLU A 366 -18.54 25.89 -19.52
CA GLU A 366 -18.95 27.16 -18.92
C GLU A 366 -18.86 28.32 -19.93
N ASP A 367 -17.78 28.39 -20.71
CA ASP A 367 -17.63 29.39 -21.78
C ASP A 367 -18.75 29.26 -22.84
N GLN A 368 -19.16 28.03 -23.19
CA GLN A 368 -20.29 27.78 -24.10
C GLN A 368 -21.63 28.18 -23.47
N TRP A 369 -21.82 27.93 -22.18
CA TRP A 369 -23.03 28.31 -21.46
C TRP A 369 -23.19 29.83 -21.38
N GLU A 370 -22.13 30.57 -21.10
CA GLU A 370 -22.19 32.05 -21.14
C GLU A 370 -22.51 32.58 -22.54
N GLU A 371 -21.93 31.98 -23.58
CA GLU A 371 -22.24 32.36 -24.97
C GLU A 371 -23.72 32.11 -25.31
N ILE A 372 -24.31 31.01 -24.83
CA ILE A 372 -25.75 30.74 -24.98
C ILE A 372 -26.59 31.77 -24.23
N LEU A 373 -26.21 32.13 -23.00
CA LEU A 373 -26.94 33.12 -22.21
C LEU A 373 -26.90 34.51 -22.85
N GLU A 374 -25.77 34.91 -23.45
CA GLU A 374 -25.62 36.22 -24.09
C GLU A 374 -26.30 36.28 -25.47
N THR A 375 -26.19 35.22 -26.27
CA THR A 375 -26.68 35.24 -27.67
C THR A 375 -28.09 34.66 -27.83
N GLY A 376 -28.59 33.93 -26.84
CA GLY A 376 -29.85 33.19 -26.90
C GLY A 376 -29.85 32.05 -27.93
N ARG A 377 -28.68 31.63 -28.43
CA ARG A 377 -28.53 30.61 -29.48
C ARG A 377 -27.47 29.57 -29.11
N PRO A 378 -27.60 28.32 -29.60
CA PRO A 378 -26.55 27.32 -29.42
C PRO A 378 -25.26 27.72 -30.15
N PRO A 379 -24.09 27.32 -29.63
CA PRO A 379 -22.80 27.65 -30.23
C PRO A 379 -22.70 27.09 -31.65
N GLN A 380 -22.28 27.92 -32.61
CA GLN A 380 -22.13 27.50 -34.00
C GLN A 380 -20.90 26.59 -34.18
N PRO A 381 -20.99 25.52 -35.00
CA PRO A 381 -19.86 24.66 -35.29
C PRO A 381 -18.74 25.40 -36.03
N ALA A 382 -17.48 25.08 -35.71
CA ALA A 382 -16.26 25.83 -36.08
C ALA A 382 -16.01 26.04 -37.59
N TRP A 383 -16.78 25.39 -38.46
CA TRP A 383 -16.66 25.48 -39.92
C TRP A 383 -17.48 26.64 -40.51
N VAL A 384 -18.39 27.23 -39.73
CA VAL A 384 -19.25 28.35 -40.14
C VAL A 384 -18.55 29.67 -39.83
N GLY A 385 -17.51 29.99 -40.58
CA GLY A 385 -16.87 31.31 -40.59
C GLY A 385 -16.04 31.68 -39.34
N ARG A 386 -15.33 32.81 -39.45
CA ARG A 386 -14.43 33.34 -38.41
C ARG A 386 -15.24 33.78 -37.20
N ARG A 387 -15.19 33.01 -36.12
CA ARG A 387 -15.75 33.35 -34.80
C ARG A 387 -15.21 34.72 -34.36
N GLU A 388 -16.08 35.67 -34.06
CA GLU A 388 -15.67 36.94 -33.47
C GLU A 388 -14.99 36.65 -32.13
N LYS A 389 -13.78 37.22 -31.91
CA LYS A 389 -13.09 37.03 -30.64
C LYS A 389 -13.85 37.81 -29.57
N LYS A 390 -14.50 37.10 -28.65
CA LYS A 390 -15.08 37.70 -27.44
C LYS A 390 -13.95 38.41 -26.68
N THR A 391 -14.04 39.73 -26.54
CA THR A 391 -13.13 40.53 -25.72
C THR A 391 -13.58 40.48 -24.27
N GLY A 392 -12.95 39.61 -23.47
CA GLY A 392 -13.23 39.45 -22.04
C GLY A 392 -12.46 38.27 -21.43
N PRO A 393 -12.40 38.17 -20.09
CA PRO A 393 -11.86 36.98 -19.42
C PRO A 393 -12.76 35.78 -19.73
N SER A 394 -12.17 34.65 -20.14
CA SER A 394 -12.88 33.38 -20.32
C SER A 394 -12.32 32.34 -19.37
N TYR A 395 -13.16 31.38 -18.98
CA TYR A 395 -12.77 30.29 -18.10
C TYR A 395 -11.66 29.46 -18.74
N THR A 396 -11.74 29.16 -20.04
CA THR A 396 -10.67 28.42 -20.73
C THR A 396 -9.39 29.22 -20.85
N ALA A 397 -9.46 30.55 -21.00
CA ALA A 397 -8.30 31.41 -20.99
C ALA A 397 -7.61 31.41 -19.62
N ALA A 398 -8.38 31.46 -18.53
CA ALA A 398 -7.86 31.36 -17.15
C ALA A 398 -7.19 30.01 -16.89
N VAL A 399 -7.82 28.89 -17.26
CA VAL A 399 -7.24 27.54 -17.11
C VAL A 399 -5.95 27.39 -17.94
N LYS A 400 -5.90 27.95 -19.16
CA LYS A 400 -4.69 27.96 -19.99
C LYS A 400 -3.56 28.74 -19.32
N GLN A 401 -3.87 29.90 -18.74
CA GLN A 401 -2.91 30.73 -18.02
C GLN A 401 -2.38 29.99 -16.79
N ASP A 402 -3.25 29.41 -15.96
CA ASP A 402 -2.87 28.62 -14.79
C ASP A 402 -1.98 27.43 -15.19
N THR A 403 -2.34 26.74 -16.26
CA THR A 403 -1.57 25.61 -16.80
C THR A 403 -0.16 26.07 -17.24
N TYR A 404 -0.07 27.22 -17.89
CA TYR A 404 1.21 27.81 -18.28
C TYR A 404 2.06 28.19 -17.07
N ASP A 405 1.45 28.81 -16.05
CA ASP A 405 2.14 29.22 -14.82
C ASP A 405 2.63 28.00 -14.02
N LEU A 406 1.82 26.95 -13.91
CA LEU A 406 2.22 25.68 -13.27
C LEU A 406 3.37 24.99 -14.02
N ARG A 407 3.33 24.94 -15.36
CA ARG A 407 4.41 24.39 -16.19
C ARG A 407 5.69 25.21 -16.03
N THR A 408 5.59 26.54 -16.07
CA THR A 408 6.71 27.46 -15.87
C THR A 408 7.33 27.28 -14.49
N ARG A 409 6.51 27.16 -13.45
CA ARG A 409 6.96 26.87 -12.08
C ARG A 409 7.71 25.54 -12.00
N LEU A 410 7.20 24.48 -12.64
CA LEU A 410 7.86 23.17 -12.65
C LEU A 410 9.20 23.22 -13.40
N ALA A 411 9.26 23.92 -14.54
CA ALA A 411 10.48 24.12 -15.30
C ALA A 411 11.55 24.88 -14.47
N ARG A 412 11.17 25.96 -13.78
CA ARG A 412 12.06 26.71 -12.88
C ARG A 412 12.62 25.82 -11.76
N LEU A 413 11.77 25.00 -11.12
CA LEU A 413 12.22 24.07 -10.08
C LEU A 413 13.23 23.05 -10.62
N ARG A 414 12.99 22.50 -11.81
CA ARG A 414 13.90 21.55 -12.47
C ARG A 414 15.25 22.18 -12.80
N LEU A 415 15.25 23.42 -13.31
CA LEU A 415 16.46 24.16 -13.60
C LEU A 415 17.25 24.48 -12.32
N ASP A 416 16.57 24.87 -11.25
CA ASP A 416 17.18 25.11 -9.94
C ASP A 416 17.85 23.86 -9.37
N ASP A 417 17.13 22.73 -9.33
CA ASP A 417 17.68 21.47 -8.84
C ASP A 417 18.81 20.96 -9.75
N HIS A 418 18.73 21.14 -11.08
CA HIS A 418 19.82 20.82 -11.99
C HIS A 418 21.08 21.63 -11.69
N ALA A 419 20.94 22.95 -11.52
CA ALA A 419 22.05 23.84 -11.18
C ALA A 419 22.68 23.52 -9.81
N ARG A 420 21.86 23.15 -8.82
CA ARG A 420 22.40 22.64 -7.54
C ARG A 420 23.15 21.34 -7.73
N GLY A 421 22.61 20.42 -8.53
CA GLY A 421 23.24 19.13 -8.83
C GLY A 421 24.62 19.29 -9.46
N THR A 422 24.76 20.17 -10.44
CA THR A 422 26.06 20.45 -11.08
C THR A 422 27.05 21.07 -10.10
N ALA A 423 26.62 22.00 -9.23
CA ALA A 423 27.46 22.57 -8.19
C ALA A 423 27.93 21.52 -7.16
N LEU A 424 27.02 20.65 -6.70
CA LEU A 424 27.33 19.55 -5.78
C LEU A 424 28.30 18.54 -6.41
N GLN A 425 28.13 18.25 -7.70
CA GLN A 425 29.02 17.34 -8.41
C GLN A 425 30.44 17.90 -8.49
N LYS A 426 30.59 19.19 -8.85
CA LYS A 426 31.89 19.88 -8.83
C LYS A 426 32.55 19.79 -7.46
N LEU A 427 31.78 20.05 -6.39
CA LEU A 427 32.27 19.93 -5.02
C LEU A 427 32.78 18.52 -4.71
N VAL A 428 32.01 17.48 -5.06
CA VAL A 428 32.39 16.10 -4.74
C VAL A 428 33.65 15.69 -5.51
N MET A 429 33.80 16.14 -6.75
CA MET A 429 35.02 15.91 -7.53
C MET A 429 36.24 16.56 -6.86
N GLU A 430 36.09 17.79 -6.37
CA GLU A 430 37.17 18.48 -5.68
C GLU A 430 37.53 17.82 -4.33
N GLU A 431 36.53 17.38 -3.56
CA GLU A 431 36.74 16.59 -2.32
C GLU A 431 37.48 15.28 -2.59
N LYS A 432 37.19 14.59 -3.71
CA LYS A 432 37.90 13.38 -4.13
C LYS A 432 39.37 13.67 -4.44
N ARG A 433 39.61 14.72 -5.22
CA ARG A 433 40.96 15.15 -5.60
C ARG A 433 41.82 15.46 -4.36
N LEU A 434 41.26 16.17 -3.39
CA LEU A 434 41.94 16.44 -2.12
C LEU A 434 42.15 15.17 -1.29
N ALA A 435 41.16 14.29 -1.21
CA ALA A 435 41.29 13.03 -0.46
C ALA A 435 42.39 12.12 -1.04
N GLU A 436 42.55 12.08 -2.36
CA GLU A 436 43.62 11.33 -3.03
C GLU A 436 45.00 11.94 -2.74
N LYS A 437 45.13 13.26 -2.83
CA LYS A 437 46.37 13.97 -2.50
C LYS A 437 46.80 13.72 -1.04
N GLU A 438 45.89 13.93 -0.10
CA GLU A 438 46.11 13.71 1.34
C GLU A 438 46.43 12.23 1.66
N LYS A 439 45.80 11.29 0.95
CA LYS A 439 46.11 9.86 1.07
C LYS A 439 47.54 9.56 0.60
N GLY A 440 47.98 10.17 -0.50
CA GLY A 440 49.35 10.07 -1.01
C GLY A 440 50.38 10.60 0.00
N GLU A 441 50.21 11.84 0.46
CA GLU A 441 51.07 12.48 1.46
C GLU A 441 51.16 11.65 2.75
N ARG A 442 50.05 11.07 3.21
CA ARG A 442 50.02 10.18 4.38
C ARG A 442 50.78 8.88 4.13
N LEU A 443 50.70 8.29 2.95
CA LEU A 443 51.46 7.08 2.60
C LEU A 443 52.96 7.38 2.54
N GLU A 444 53.34 8.53 1.98
CA GLU A 444 54.73 8.99 1.97
C GLU A 444 55.27 9.26 3.38
N ALA A 445 54.50 9.94 4.24
CA ALA A 445 54.86 10.16 5.63
C ALA A 445 55.08 8.84 6.37
N LYS A 446 54.17 7.86 6.20
CA LYS A 446 54.34 6.50 6.75
C LYS A 446 55.58 5.79 6.19
N ARG A 447 55.91 5.98 4.91
CA ARG A 447 57.12 5.40 4.30
C ARG A 447 58.39 6.02 4.88
N LYS A 448 58.44 7.35 5.04
CA LYS A 448 59.55 8.09 5.67
C LYS A 448 59.72 7.70 7.14
N GLU A 449 58.63 7.58 7.89
CA GLU A 449 58.65 7.15 9.28
C GLU A 449 59.17 5.70 9.42
N ARG A 450 58.71 4.79 8.57
CA ARG A 450 59.21 3.40 8.52
C ARG A 450 60.70 3.34 8.17
N ALA A 451 61.16 4.18 7.23
CA ALA A 451 62.57 4.28 6.88
C ALA A 451 63.40 4.79 8.06
N ARG A 452 62.95 5.86 8.75
CA ARG A 452 63.59 6.38 9.95
C ARG A 452 63.66 5.35 11.07
N LYS A 453 62.56 4.65 11.35
CA LYS A 453 62.51 3.56 12.35
C LYS A 453 63.46 2.42 12.00
N LYS A 454 63.55 2.05 10.72
CA LYS A 454 64.49 1.02 10.24
C LYS A 454 65.94 1.47 10.40
N GLU A 455 66.24 2.73 10.12
CA GLU A 455 67.57 3.31 10.31
C GLU A 455 67.95 3.41 11.78
N GLU A 456 67.02 3.82 12.64
CA GLU A 456 67.19 3.87 14.09
C GLU A 456 67.42 2.46 14.67
N LEU A 457 66.63 1.46 14.23
CA LEU A 457 66.85 0.06 14.59
C LEU A 457 68.23 -0.43 14.13
N ARG A 458 68.65 -0.07 12.91
CA ARG A 458 69.97 -0.42 12.38
C ARG A 458 71.09 0.20 13.23
N LYS A 459 70.94 1.47 13.66
CA LYS A 459 71.91 2.13 14.55
C LYS A 459 71.97 1.46 15.92
N ARG A 460 70.82 1.14 16.54
CA ARG A 460 70.77 0.40 17.81
C ARG A 460 71.44 -0.98 17.72
N LEU A 461 71.27 -1.68 16.61
CA LEU A 461 71.94 -2.97 16.37
C LEU A 461 73.47 -2.83 16.16
N LEU A 462 73.94 -1.69 15.64
CA LEU A 462 75.37 -1.40 15.46
C LEU A 462 76.05 -0.91 16.75
N GLU A 463 75.30 -0.23 17.63
CA GLU A 463 75.78 0.30 18.91
C GLU A 463 75.88 -0.76 20.02
N GLY A 464 75.57 -2.03 19.73
CA GLY A 464 75.84 -3.15 20.64
C GLY A 464 74.92 -3.24 21.86
N ASP A 465 73.78 -2.55 21.86
CA ASP A 465 72.81 -2.62 22.97
C ASP A 465 71.85 -3.81 22.77
N VAL A 466 72.35 -5.02 23.07
CA VAL A 466 71.54 -6.23 23.15
C VAL A 466 70.97 -6.35 24.57
N GLY A 467 69.96 -5.54 24.85
CA GLY A 467 69.01 -5.80 25.93
C GLY A 467 67.91 -6.73 25.41
N MET A 468 68.01 -8.03 25.72
CA MET A 468 66.90 -8.98 25.64
C MET A 468 65.68 -8.43 26.39
N ALA A 469 64.64 -8.03 25.67
CA ALA A 469 63.29 -7.91 26.20
C ALA A 469 62.40 -8.91 25.46
N ASP A 470 62.24 -10.06 26.09
CA ASP A 470 61.18 -11.04 25.83
C ASP A 470 59.84 -10.33 26.06
N ASP A 471 59.07 -10.11 25.00
CA ASP A 471 57.62 -9.89 25.09
C ASP A 471 56.98 -10.55 23.86
N ARG A 472 56.89 -11.88 23.95
CA ARG A 472 55.98 -12.69 23.12
C ARG A 472 54.55 -12.27 23.46
N PRO A 473 53.69 -11.97 22.47
CA PRO A 473 52.27 -11.84 22.75
C PRO A 473 51.71 -13.21 23.14
N CYS A 474 51.13 -13.28 24.34
CA CYS A 474 50.32 -14.41 24.79
C CYS A 474 49.27 -14.78 23.73
N ASN A 475 49.38 -16.00 23.25
CA ASN A 475 48.37 -16.68 22.45
C ASN A 475 47.36 -17.28 23.44
N GLU A 476 46.30 -16.54 23.79
CA GLU A 476 45.20 -17.08 24.58
C GLU A 476 43.87 -17.05 23.82
N SER A 477 43.30 -18.25 23.75
CA SER A 477 41.87 -18.57 23.65
C SER A 477 41.18 -18.41 22.29
N SER A 478 41.15 -19.54 21.59
CA SER A 478 39.97 -20.03 20.88
C SER A 478 38.69 -19.86 21.71
N GLY A 479 37.73 -19.07 21.20
CA GLY A 479 36.43 -18.86 21.83
C GLY A 479 35.33 -18.60 20.80
N SER A 480 34.58 -19.67 20.51
CA SER A 480 33.17 -19.71 20.09
C SER A 480 32.66 -18.76 18.97
N ALA A 481 32.53 -19.35 17.78
CA ALA A 481 31.56 -18.91 16.78
C ALA A 481 30.12 -19.13 17.30
N THR A 482 29.44 -18.05 17.68
CA THR A 482 27.99 -18.07 17.91
C THR A 482 27.27 -17.85 16.58
N ARG A 483 26.79 -18.94 15.99
CA ARG A 483 25.84 -18.96 14.89
C ARG A 483 24.46 -18.61 15.44
N TRP A 484 23.96 -17.42 15.12
CA TRP A 484 22.56 -17.07 15.35
C TRP A 484 21.70 -17.69 14.24
N LYS A 485 20.65 -18.40 14.65
CA LYS A 485 19.47 -18.72 13.83
C LYS A 485 18.51 -17.53 13.85
#